data_AF-A0A8J5NZS0-F1
#
_entry.id   AF-A0A8J5NZS0-F1
#
_cell.length_a   1.000
_cell.length_b   1.000
_cell.length_c   1.000
_cell.angle_alpha   90.00
_cell.angle_beta   90.00
_cell.angle_gamma   90.00
#
_symmetry.space_group_name_H-M   'P 1'
#
loop_
_entity.id
_entity.type
_entity.pdbx_description
1 polymer ?
#
loop_
_entity_poly.entity_id
_entity_poly.type
_entity_poly.pdbx_seq_one_letter_code
_entity_poly.pdbx_strand_id
1 'polypeptide(L)'
;MKPSYVKLNIISNSYILKRGTGLKNVISDFKDGAQYLRNRQRNQAFCNRFAIGLNAGSVKISSAVKAITQKEGEGCLVETINGDVYKADKVIVSVPNPLYHLIHFEPSLPPAKNKLGEFAKSGYYNKTVLVYAEPSWHSAGLSGVYNSADEPIVFTHDTCIPQDGQYSITCFQAGDPGRKWSRLLAEEREQVVLQDICTAFGTVVDNIPEPINVIEKDWTKDPWAQGGPGPVWRPGFLASESGKAIAEPFGDIHFVGTETASVWRGYMDGAVRSGVRGGQEVVAALYKRFGSNV
;
A
#
# COMPACT_ATOMS: atom_id res chain seq x y z
N MET A 1 2.26 19.70 22.83
CA MET A 1 2.90 19.48 21.50
C MET A 1 1.82 19.43 20.43
N LYS A 2 1.82 20.36 19.47
CA LYS A 2 0.89 20.28 18.31
C LYS A 2 1.32 19.10 17.43
N PRO A 3 0.41 18.24 16.93
CA PRO A 3 0.78 17.18 16.00
C PRO A 3 1.46 17.80 14.76
N SER A 4 2.59 17.23 14.34
CA SER A 4 3.29 17.66 13.12
C SER A 4 2.54 17.13 11.90
N TYR A 5 1.50 17.85 11.49
CA TYR A 5 0.71 17.52 10.31
C TYR A 5 1.57 17.62 9.04
N VAL A 6 1.51 16.61 8.18
CA VAL A 6 1.92 16.77 6.79
C VAL A 6 0.78 17.47 6.08
N LYS A 7 0.89 18.79 5.89
CA LYS A 7 0.01 19.49 4.95
C LYS A 7 0.34 18.98 3.55
N LEU A 8 -0.59 18.25 2.94
CA LEU A 8 -0.54 17.89 1.54
C LEU A 8 -0.42 19.19 0.70
N ASN A 9 0.50 19.22 -0.27
CA ASN A 9 0.58 20.33 -1.21
C ASN A 9 0.04 19.94 -2.60
N ILE A 10 -0.38 20.97 -3.34
CA ILE A 10 -0.93 20.83 -4.69
C ILE A 10 0.02 20.09 -5.62
N ILE A 11 1.34 20.33 -5.53
CA ILE A 11 2.33 19.68 -6.40
C ILE A 11 2.34 18.17 -6.20
N SER A 12 2.32 17.69 -4.96
CA SER A 12 2.33 16.25 -4.66
C SER A 12 1.03 15.59 -5.08
N ASN A 13 -0.12 16.23 -4.84
CA ASN A 13 -1.42 15.72 -5.30
C ASN A 13 -1.51 15.68 -6.83
N SER A 14 -1.16 16.76 -7.53
CA SER A 14 -1.13 16.81 -8.99
C SER A 14 -0.17 15.77 -9.57
N TYR A 15 0.96 15.52 -8.90
CA TYR A 15 1.90 14.49 -9.31
C TYR A 15 1.30 13.08 -9.18
N ILE A 16 0.67 12.76 -8.04
CA ILE A 16 0.00 11.47 -7.82
C ILE A 16 -1.10 11.25 -8.86
N LEU A 17 -1.96 12.25 -9.07
CA LEU A 17 -3.03 12.18 -10.08
C LEU A 17 -2.48 11.97 -11.49
N LYS A 18 -1.42 12.71 -11.85
CA LYS A 18 -0.73 12.52 -13.15
C LYS A 18 -0.17 11.10 -13.28
N ARG A 19 0.41 10.53 -12.22
CA ARG A 19 0.93 9.15 -12.24
C ARG A 19 -0.18 8.10 -12.28
N GLY A 20 -1.36 8.40 -11.75
CA GLY A 20 -2.59 7.61 -11.89
C GLY A 20 -3.34 7.86 -13.20
N THR A 21 -2.68 8.42 -14.23
CA THR A 21 -3.26 8.69 -15.55
C THR A 21 -4.38 9.74 -15.59
N GLY A 22 -4.51 10.52 -14.51
CA GLY A 22 -5.47 11.63 -14.40
C GLY A 22 -6.54 11.38 -13.33
N LEU A 23 -7.14 12.46 -12.83
CA LEU A 23 -8.15 12.39 -11.77
C LEU A 23 -9.33 11.48 -12.13
N LYS A 24 -9.84 11.60 -13.36
CA LYS A 24 -10.96 10.77 -13.84
C LYS A 24 -10.67 9.28 -13.71
N ASN A 25 -9.47 8.84 -14.07
CA ASN A 25 -9.12 7.42 -14.01
C ASN A 25 -8.92 6.95 -12.56
N VAL A 26 -8.34 7.79 -11.70
CA VAL A 26 -8.08 7.45 -10.29
C VAL A 26 -9.36 7.22 -9.48
N ILE A 27 -10.46 7.90 -9.82
CA ILE A 27 -11.73 7.84 -9.08
C ILE A 27 -12.81 6.99 -9.76
N SER A 28 -12.51 6.39 -10.91
CA SER A 28 -13.51 5.75 -11.75
C SER A 28 -13.60 4.25 -11.52
N ASP A 29 -14.84 3.78 -11.35
CA ASP A 29 -15.21 2.37 -11.33
C ASP A 29 -15.53 1.82 -12.74
N PHE A 30 -15.55 2.68 -13.77
CA PHE A 30 -15.76 2.28 -15.17
C PHE A 30 -14.48 1.74 -15.81
N LYS A 31 -14.63 1.15 -17.00
CA LYS A 31 -13.54 0.64 -17.83
C LYS A 31 -12.36 1.63 -17.86
N ASP A 32 -11.16 1.08 -17.65
CA ASP A 32 -9.87 1.79 -17.55
C ASP A 32 -9.68 2.64 -16.29
N GLY A 33 -10.67 2.69 -15.40
CA GLY A 33 -10.59 3.29 -14.08
C GLY A 33 -9.91 2.39 -13.04
N ALA A 34 -9.40 3.01 -11.98
CA ALA A 34 -8.59 2.35 -10.96
C ALA A 34 -9.36 1.33 -10.11
N GLN A 35 -10.69 1.44 -10.06
CA GLN A 35 -11.59 0.57 -9.30
C GLN A 35 -12.36 -0.42 -10.18
N TYR A 36 -12.11 -0.43 -11.50
CA TYR A 36 -12.90 -1.18 -12.48
C TYR A 36 -12.95 -2.70 -12.23
N LEU A 37 -11.81 -3.30 -11.88
CA LEU A 37 -11.69 -4.74 -11.75
C LEU A 37 -11.28 -5.16 -10.35
N ARG A 38 -11.91 -6.24 -9.90
CA ARG A 38 -11.56 -6.93 -8.67
C ARG A 38 -11.20 -8.38 -8.99
N ASN A 39 -10.22 -8.90 -8.27
CA ASN A 39 -9.82 -10.29 -8.41
C ASN A 39 -10.73 -11.16 -7.54
N ARG A 40 -11.58 -12.00 -8.16
CA ARG A 40 -12.48 -12.92 -7.46
C ARG A 40 -11.76 -13.80 -6.43
N GLN A 41 -10.53 -14.23 -6.74
CA GLN A 41 -9.70 -15.06 -5.85
C GLN A 41 -8.87 -14.26 -4.82
N ARG A 42 -9.16 -12.96 -4.64
CA ARG A 42 -8.42 -12.00 -3.79
C ARG A 42 -7.05 -11.64 -4.35
N ASN A 43 -6.54 -10.47 -3.95
CA ASN A 43 -5.25 -9.96 -4.46
C ASN A 43 -4.03 -10.74 -3.92
N GLN A 44 -4.13 -11.36 -2.75
CA GLN A 44 -3.07 -12.20 -2.19
C GLN A 44 -2.73 -13.41 -3.08
N ALA A 45 -3.67 -13.85 -3.94
CA ALA A 45 -3.46 -14.96 -4.85
C ALA A 45 -2.29 -14.73 -5.82
N PHE A 46 -1.99 -13.48 -6.20
CA PHE A 46 -0.82 -13.18 -7.04
C PHE A 46 0.47 -13.59 -6.33
N CYS A 47 0.69 -13.07 -5.12
CA CYS A 47 1.89 -13.37 -4.34
C CYS A 47 2.04 -14.87 -4.05
N ASN A 48 0.94 -15.54 -3.70
CA ASN A 48 0.96 -16.98 -3.42
C ASN A 48 1.32 -17.80 -4.67
N ARG A 49 0.78 -17.42 -5.84
CA ARG A 49 1.10 -18.09 -7.11
C ARG A 49 2.53 -17.84 -7.55
N PHE A 50 3.04 -16.63 -7.39
CA PHE A 50 4.46 -16.35 -7.64
C PHE A 50 5.35 -17.21 -6.73
N ALA A 51 5.03 -17.30 -5.43
CA ALA A 51 5.78 -18.12 -4.50
C ALA A 51 5.80 -19.61 -4.88
N ILE A 52 4.68 -20.17 -5.36
CA ILE A 52 4.59 -21.55 -5.85
C ILE A 52 5.46 -21.77 -7.10
N GLY A 53 5.60 -20.76 -7.95
CA GLY A 53 6.43 -20.83 -9.16
C GLY A 53 7.94 -20.73 -8.91
N LEU A 54 8.37 -20.47 -7.68
CA LEU A 54 9.79 -20.43 -7.30
C LEU A 54 10.29 -21.80 -6.86
N ASN A 55 11.62 -21.98 -6.86
CA ASN A 55 12.23 -23.19 -6.30
C ASN A 55 11.84 -23.38 -4.83
N ALA A 56 11.69 -24.64 -4.42
CA ALA A 56 11.36 -24.97 -3.05
C ALA A 56 12.38 -24.34 -2.07
N GLY A 57 11.88 -23.68 -1.03
CA GLY A 57 12.71 -23.01 -0.04
C GLY A 57 13.22 -21.61 -0.43
N SER A 58 12.88 -21.08 -1.61
CA SER A 58 13.24 -19.71 -2.00
C SER A 58 12.51 -18.62 -1.18
N VAL A 59 11.28 -18.89 -0.73
CA VAL A 59 10.52 -17.95 0.10
C VAL A 59 10.76 -18.27 1.58
N LYS A 60 11.35 -17.32 2.31
CA LYS A 60 11.56 -17.40 3.75
C LYS A 60 10.57 -16.48 4.48
N ILE A 61 9.60 -17.10 5.16
CA ILE A 61 8.62 -16.38 5.99
C ILE A 61 9.15 -16.23 7.42
N SER A 62 8.62 -15.27 8.18
CA SER A 62 9.09 -14.97 9.55
C SER A 62 10.58 -14.61 9.63
N SER A 63 11.17 -14.17 8.51
CA SER A 63 12.59 -13.84 8.36
C SER A 63 12.76 -12.33 8.15
N ALA A 64 12.34 -11.52 9.12
CA ALA A 64 12.47 -10.08 9.01
C ALA A 64 13.95 -9.69 8.92
N VAL A 65 14.30 -8.88 7.91
CA VAL A 65 15.67 -8.42 7.69
C VAL A 65 16.02 -7.38 8.75
N LYS A 66 17.14 -7.63 9.45
CA LYS A 66 17.72 -6.75 10.46
C LYS A 66 18.80 -5.86 9.86
N ALA A 67 19.68 -6.44 9.04
CA ALA A 67 20.80 -5.72 8.46
C ALA A 67 21.13 -6.17 7.03
N ILE A 68 21.63 -5.24 6.23
CA ILE A 68 22.21 -5.49 4.91
C ILE A 68 23.59 -4.82 4.88
N THR A 69 24.63 -5.66 4.79
CA THR A 69 26.02 -5.22 4.65
C THR A 69 26.49 -5.46 3.23
N GLN A 70 27.19 -4.51 2.63
CA GLN A 70 27.82 -4.69 1.32
C GLN A 70 29.24 -4.13 1.31
N LYS A 71 30.11 -4.77 0.53
CA LYS A 71 31.44 -4.27 0.24
C LYS A 71 31.72 -4.41 -1.25
N GLU A 72 32.35 -3.38 -1.81
CA GLU A 72 32.66 -3.34 -3.23
C GLU A 72 33.43 -4.60 -3.65
N GLY A 73 32.92 -5.28 -4.67
CA GLY A 73 33.51 -6.52 -5.19
C GLY A 73 33.15 -7.81 -4.41
N GLU A 74 32.52 -7.73 -3.24
CA GLU A 74 32.22 -8.89 -2.39
C GLU A 74 30.73 -9.26 -2.32
N GLY A 75 29.85 -8.40 -2.85
CA GLY A 75 28.40 -8.59 -2.82
C GLY A 75 27.78 -8.10 -1.50
N CYS A 76 26.64 -8.70 -1.14
CA CYS A 76 25.87 -8.37 0.06
C CYS A 76 25.73 -9.55 1.02
N LEU A 77 25.65 -9.23 2.30
CA LEU A 77 25.22 -10.10 3.40
C LEU A 77 23.91 -9.55 3.97
N VAL A 78 22.89 -10.40 4.06
CA VAL A 78 21.58 -10.06 4.61
C VAL A 78 21.37 -10.87 5.90
N GLU A 79 21.31 -10.18 7.03
CA GLU A 79 21.06 -10.76 8.35
C GLU A 79 19.59 -10.57 8.74
N THR A 80 18.97 -11.63 9.25
CA THR A 80 17.60 -11.57 9.78
C THR A 80 17.59 -11.40 11.30
N ILE A 81 16.45 -10.97 11.86
CA ILE A 81 16.28 -10.84 13.31
C ILE A 81 16.48 -12.16 14.08
N ASN A 82 16.30 -13.30 13.40
CA ASN A 82 16.46 -14.63 13.99
C ASN A 82 17.90 -15.17 13.87
N GLY A 83 18.83 -14.41 13.27
CA GLY A 83 20.23 -14.77 13.13
C GLY A 83 20.61 -15.47 11.83
N ASP A 84 19.66 -15.79 10.94
CA ASP A 84 20.00 -16.32 9.61
C ASP A 84 20.76 -15.27 8.80
N VAL A 85 21.79 -15.72 8.07
CA VAL A 85 22.60 -14.89 7.18
C VAL A 85 22.57 -15.44 5.76
N TYR A 86 22.27 -14.58 4.80
CA TYR A 86 22.21 -14.89 3.38
C TYR A 86 23.25 -14.07 2.61
N LYS A 87 24.03 -14.73 1.75
CA LYS A 87 24.96 -14.06 0.83
C LYS A 87 24.35 -13.96 -0.56
N ALA A 88 24.46 -12.79 -1.19
CA ALA A 88 23.98 -12.56 -2.56
C ALA A 88 24.89 -11.56 -3.30
N ASP A 89 24.99 -11.67 -4.62
CA ASP A 89 25.73 -10.68 -5.43
C ASP A 89 25.02 -9.33 -5.51
N LYS A 90 23.68 -9.35 -5.41
CA LYS A 90 22.79 -8.19 -5.46
C LYS A 90 21.60 -8.41 -4.53
N VAL A 91 21.07 -7.33 -3.96
CA VAL A 91 19.87 -7.35 -3.11
C VAL A 91 18.81 -6.42 -3.67
N ILE A 92 17.56 -6.87 -3.75
CA ILE A 92 16.41 -6.02 -4.07
C ILE A 92 15.64 -5.76 -2.76
N VAL A 93 15.57 -4.50 -2.36
CA VAL A 93 14.76 -4.04 -1.22
C VAL A 93 13.40 -3.59 -1.74
N SER A 94 12.34 -4.30 -1.32
CA SER A 94 10.96 -4.06 -1.75
C SER A 94 10.02 -3.64 -0.60
N VAL A 95 10.58 -3.10 0.49
CA VAL A 95 9.79 -2.57 1.62
C VAL A 95 9.43 -1.10 1.37
N PRO A 96 8.31 -0.60 1.92
CA PRO A 96 7.96 0.82 1.80
C PRO A 96 9.10 1.73 2.24
N ASN A 97 9.39 2.77 1.45
CA ASN A 97 10.51 3.67 1.72
C ASN A 97 10.52 4.33 3.12
N PRO A 98 9.38 4.58 3.80
CA PRO A 98 9.44 5.13 5.14
C PRO A 98 10.03 4.14 6.15
N LEU A 99 10.05 2.85 5.82
CA LEU A 99 10.45 1.75 6.70
C LEU A 99 11.91 1.32 6.51
N TYR A 100 12.68 2.00 5.65
CA TYR A 100 14.11 1.70 5.51
C TYR A 100 14.88 1.85 6.83
N HIS A 101 14.43 2.73 7.72
CA HIS A 101 15.04 2.90 9.05
C HIS A 101 14.94 1.65 9.95
N LEU A 102 14.09 0.68 9.61
CA LEU A 102 14.00 -0.60 10.32
C LEU A 102 15.12 -1.58 9.94
N ILE A 103 15.84 -1.30 8.85
CA ILE A 103 16.96 -2.11 8.36
C ILE A 103 18.24 -1.34 8.59
N HIS A 104 19.22 -1.98 9.23
CA HIS A 104 20.56 -1.41 9.33
C HIS A 104 21.32 -1.62 8.02
N PHE A 105 21.84 -0.55 7.43
CA PHE A 105 22.65 -0.62 6.21
C PHE A 105 24.11 -0.31 6.54
N GLU A 106 25.02 -1.17 6.08
CA GLU A 106 26.47 -0.97 6.22
C GLU A 106 27.15 -1.13 4.84
N PRO A 107 27.78 -0.08 4.28
CA PRO A 107 27.79 1.29 4.77
C PRO A 107 26.40 1.92 4.81
N SER A 108 26.25 2.98 5.64
CA SER A 108 25.00 3.72 5.74
C SER A 108 24.49 4.23 4.39
N LEU A 109 23.17 4.21 4.18
CA LEU A 109 22.57 4.73 2.95
C LEU A 109 22.97 6.20 2.72
N PRO A 110 23.05 6.66 1.45
CA PRO A 110 23.29 8.06 1.14
C PRO A 110 22.25 8.97 1.82
N PRO A 111 22.61 10.20 2.22
CA PRO A 111 21.71 11.11 2.93
C PRO A 111 20.35 11.31 2.24
N ALA A 112 20.31 11.36 0.90
CA ALA A 112 19.09 11.48 0.13
C ALA A 112 18.11 10.30 0.34
N LYS A 113 18.64 9.08 0.52
CA LYS A 113 17.81 7.89 0.81
C LYS A 113 17.42 7.79 2.27
N ASN A 114 18.35 8.02 3.20
CA ASN A 114 18.06 7.98 4.63
C ASN A 114 16.94 8.95 5.02
N LYS A 115 16.89 10.13 4.38
CA LYS A 115 15.84 11.12 4.63
C LYS A 115 14.47 10.76 4.04
N LEU A 116 14.34 9.72 3.22
CA LEU A 116 13.05 9.35 2.61
C LEU A 116 11.96 9.20 3.68
N GLY A 117 12.24 8.50 4.79
CA GLY A 117 11.29 8.33 5.90
C GLY A 117 10.95 9.61 6.69
N GLU A 118 11.76 10.66 6.58
CA GLU A 118 11.43 11.97 7.16
C GLU A 118 10.44 12.76 6.30
N PHE A 119 10.51 12.57 4.98
CA PHE A 119 9.65 13.24 4.00
C PHE A 119 8.37 12.46 3.71
N ALA A 120 8.37 11.16 3.98
CA ALA A 120 7.32 10.23 3.63
C ALA A 120 6.65 9.63 4.86
N LYS A 121 5.33 9.79 4.98
CA LYS A 121 4.55 9.13 6.04
C LYS A 121 3.30 8.49 5.47
N SER A 122 3.05 7.25 5.88
CA SER A 122 1.77 6.60 5.60
C SER A 122 0.63 7.34 6.28
N GLY A 123 -0.50 7.46 5.58
CA GLY A 123 -1.71 8.02 6.15
C GLY A 123 -2.34 7.08 7.17
N TYR A 124 -3.30 7.62 7.94
CA TYR A 124 -4.24 6.76 8.65
C TYR A 124 -5.21 6.18 7.62
N TYR A 125 -5.38 4.86 7.66
CA TYR A 125 -6.21 4.13 6.73
C TYR A 125 -6.76 2.89 7.42
N ASN A 126 -8.07 2.82 7.55
CA ASN A 126 -8.80 1.66 8.02
C ASN A 126 -9.75 1.18 6.92
N LYS A 127 -9.92 -0.14 6.87
CA LYS A 127 -10.90 -0.80 6.01
C LYS A 127 -11.86 -1.57 6.90
N THR A 128 -13.13 -1.19 6.88
CA THR A 128 -14.22 -1.97 7.49
C THR A 128 -15.04 -2.62 6.39
N VAL A 129 -15.33 -3.91 6.50
CA VAL A 129 -16.18 -4.64 5.57
C VAL A 129 -17.43 -5.07 6.31
N LEU A 130 -18.58 -4.57 5.86
CA LEU A 130 -19.89 -4.94 6.37
C LEU A 130 -20.46 -6.02 5.47
N VAL A 131 -20.63 -7.22 6.01
CA VAL A 131 -21.15 -8.39 5.28
C VAL A 131 -22.63 -8.53 5.56
N TYR A 132 -23.43 -8.70 4.52
CA TYR A 132 -24.89 -8.81 4.63
C TYR A 132 -25.37 -10.16 4.11
N ALA A 133 -26.54 -10.59 4.58
CA ALA A 133 -27.21 -11.77 4.03
C ALA A 133 -27.71 -11.52 2.60
N GLU A 134 -28.15 -10.29 2.31
CA GLU A 134 -28.68 -9.87 1.01
C GLU A 134 -28.27 -8.42 0.71
N PRO A 135 -28.09 -8.03 -0.57
CA PRO A 135 -27.69 -6.69 -0.94
C PRO A 135 -28.93 -5.77 -1.09
N SER A 136 -29.61 -5.42 0.01
CA SER A 136 -30.87 -4.65 -0.04
C SER A 136 -30.77 -3.32 -0.79
N TRP A 137 -29.58 -2.69 -0.79
CA TRP A 137 -29.31 -1.47 -1.55
C TRP A 137 -29.38 -1.67 -3.07
N HIS A 138 -29.10 -2.88 -3.60
CA HIS A 138 -29.29 -3.19 -5.02
C HIS A 138 -30.77 -3.16 -5.40
N SER A 139 -31.65 -3.71 -4.56
CA SER A 139 -33.10 -3.72 -4.79
C SER A 139 -33.68 -2.30 -4.84
N ALA A 140 -33.03 -1.34 -4.17
CA ALA A 140 -33.37 0.07 -4.19
C ALA A 140 -32.67 0.87 -5.32
N GLY A 141 -31.93 0.21 -6.22
CA GLY A 141 -31.23 0.85 -7.33
C GLY A 141 -29.98 1.63 -6.93
N LEU A 142 -29.43 1.40 -5.73
CA LEU A 142 -28.23 2.07 -5.24
C LEU A 142 -26.97 1.30 -5.62
N SER A 143 -25.89 2.03 -5.92
CA SER A 143 -24.59 1.46 -6.29
C SER A 143 -23.77 0.93 -5.13
N GLY A 144 -24.19 1.15 -3.87
CA GLY A 144 -23.38 0.85 -2.68
C GLY A 144 -22.16 1.76 -2.50
N VAL A 145 -22.08 2.86 -3.27
CA VAL A 145 -21.00 3.87 -3.21
C VAL A 145 -21.54 5.19 -2.69
N TYR A 146 -20.87 5.76 -1.69
CA TYR A 146 -20.99 7.17 -1.33
C TYR A 146 -19.63 7.75 -0.96
N ASN A 147 -19.54 9.07 -0.91
CA ASN A 147 -18.36 9.81 -0.49
C ASN A 147 -18.78 10.86 0.54
N SER A 148 -17.96 11.04 1.58
CA SER A 148 -18.14 12.07 2.59
C SER A 148 -16.81 12.76 2.91
N ALA A 149 -16.87 14.07 3.15
CA ALA A 149 -15.71 14.86 3.55
C ALA A 149 -15.52 14.88 5.08
N ASP A 150 -16.63 14.81 5.82
CA ASP A 150 -16.67 15.10 7.27
C ASP A 150 -17.00 13.86 8.12
N GLU A 151 -17.61 12.85 7.51
CA GLU A 151 -17.98 11.62 8.22
C GLU A 151 -16.79 10.67 8.40
N PRO A 152 -16.84 9.77 9.41
CA PRO A 152 -15.81 8.76 9.63
C PRO A 152 -15.52 7.91 8.38
N ILE A 153 -16.56 7.49 7.65
CA ILE A 153 -16.41 6.81 6.37
C ILE A 153 -16.27 7.86 5.27
N VAL A 154 -15.07 7.97 4.73
CA VAL A 154 -14.78 8.95 3.67
C VAL A 154 -15.30 8.50 2.31
N PHE A 155 -15.35 7.19 2.07
CA PHE A 155 -16.01 6.60 0.91
C PHE A 155 -16.29 5.12 1.11
N THR A 156 -17.24 4.61 0.33
CA THR A 156 -17.60 3.19 0.27
C THR A 156 -17.46 2.64 -1.14
N HIS A 157 -17.30 1.32 -1.22
CA HIS A 157 -17.46 0.58 -2.47
C HIS A 157 -18.34 -0.63 -2.23
N ASP A 158 -19.22 -0.89 -3.19
CA ASP A 158 -19.86 -2.19 -3.29
C ASP A 158 -18.82 -3.26 -3.57
N THR A 159 -18.82 -4.27 -2.72
CA THR A 159 -17.89 -5.37 -2.82
C THR A 159 -18.54 -6.74 -2.92
N CYS A 160 -19.79 -6.81 -3.35
CA CYS A 160 -20.51 -8.05 -3.61
C CYS A 160 -19.84 -8.92 -4.68
N ILE A 161 -19.99 -10.22 -4.52
CA ILE A 161 -19.71 -11.24 -5.51
C ILE A 161 -20.93 -12.19 -5.51
N PRO A 162 -22.00 -11.85 -6.26
CA PRO A 162 -23.24 -12.63 -6.24
C PRO A 162 -23.06 -14.10 -6.63
N GLN A 163 -22.10 -14.41 -7.50
CA GLN A 163 -21.78 -15.78 -7.91
C GLN A 163 -21.23 -16.63 -6.75
N ASP A 164 -20.71 -16.00 -5.70
CA ASP A 164 -20.17 -16.64 -4.50
C ASP A 164 -21.13 -16.49 -3.30
N GLY A 165 -22.33 -15.90 -3.50
CA GLY A 165 -23.27 -15.62 -2.42
C GLY A 165 -22.72 -14.64 -1.38
N GLN A 166 -21.77 -13.79 -1.75
CA GLN A 166 -21.12 -12.85 -0.84
C GLN A 166 -21.60 -11.44 -1.13
N TYR A 167 -22.20 -10.79 -0.13
CA TYR A 167 -22.73 -9.43 -0.24
C TYR A 167 -22.06 -8.56 0.81
N SER A 168 -21.38 -7.50 0.39
CA SER A 168 -20.70 -6.62 1.34
C SER A 168 -20.48 -5.22 0.81
N ILE A 169 -20.53 -4.26 1.71
CA ILE A 169 -20.04 -2.90 1.49
C ILE A 169 -18.69 -2.78 2.18
N THR A 170 -17.70 -2.31 1.43
CA THR A 170 -16.40 -1.95 1.99
C THR A 170 -16.39 -0.46 2.28
N CYS A 171 -16.13 -0.11 3.53
CA CYS A 171 -16.04 1.24 4.04
C CYS A 171 -14.58 1.61 4.31
N PHE A 172 -14.21 2.84 3.97
CA PHE A 172 -12.86 3.36 4.22
C PHE A 172 -12.91 4.53 5.18
N GLN A 173 -12.24 4.39 6.31
CA GLN A 173 -12.01 5.49 7.25
C GLN A 173 -10.55 5.95 7.10
N ALA A 174 -10.36 7.15 6.57
CA ALA A 174 -9.05 7.66 6.20
C ALA A 174 -8.84 9.09 6.69
N GLY A 175 -7.58 9.52 6.71
CA GLY A 175 -7.25 10.91 7.03
C GLY A 175 -7.62 11.31 8.46
N ASP A 176 -8.02 12.56 8.65
CA ASP A 176 -8.38 13.10 9.97
C ASP A 176 -9.71 12.57 10.53
N PRO A 177 -10.80 12.43 9.75
CA PRO A 177 -12.04 11.81 10.24
C PRO A 177 -11.78 10.39 10.78
N GLY A 178 -11.07 9.57 9.99
CA GLY A 178 -10.69 8.22 10.42
C GLY A 178 -9.81 8.21 11.67
N ARG A 179 -8.85 9.14 11.82
CA ARG A 179 -8.01 9.26 13.04
C ARG A 179 -8.78 9.66 14.29
N LYS A 180 -9.85 10.44 14.14
CA LYS A 180 -10.72 10.79 15.28
C LYS A 180 -11.54 9.58 15.67
N TRP A 181 -12.15 8.92 14.69
CA TRP A 181 -12.91 7.69 14.86
C TRP A 181 -12.08 6.55 15.48
N SER A 182 -10.81 6.41 15.12
CA SER A 182 -9.93 5.34 15.61
C SER A 182 -9.67 5.35 17.13
N ARG A 183 -9.98 6.46 17.80
CA ARG A 183 -9.80 6.64 19.24
C ARG A 183 -10.96 6.09 20.07
N LEU A 184 -12.08 5.79 19.43
CA LEU A 184 -13.25 5.19 20.07
C LEU A 184 -12.97 3.73 20.42
N LEU A 185 -13.75 3.17 21.35
CA LEU A 185 -13.73 1.74 21.65
C LEU A 185 -14.21 0.92 20.45
N ALA A 186 -13.88 -0.37 20.39
CA ALA A 186 -14.20 -1.21 19.23
C ALA A 186 -15.71 -1.26 18.95
N GLU A 187 -16.52 -1.44 19.98
CA GLU A 187 -17.99 -1.45 19.88
C GLU A 187 -18.52 -0.10 19.40
N GLU A 188 -18.02 1.01 19.95
CA GLU A 188 -18.40 2.37 19.53
C GLU A 188 -18.02 2.65 18.07
N ARG A 189 -16.84 2.18 17.63
CA ARG A 189 -16.39 2.33 16.25
C ARG A 189 -17.32 1.63 15.27
N GLU A 190 -17.74 0.41 15.61
CA GLU A 190 -18.68 -0.37 14.84
C GLU A 190 -20.03 0.33 14.75
N GLN A 191 -20.60 0.76 15.89
CA GLN A 191 -21.87 1.48 15.93
C GLN A 191 -21.86 2.76 15.09
N VAL A 192 -20.76 3.53 15.13
CA VAL A 192 -20.62 4.72 14.29
C VAL A 192 -20.60 4.39 12.80
N VAL A 193 -19.94 3.30 12.40
CA VAL A 193 -19.91 2.85 10.99
C VAL A 193 -21.29 2.40 10.53
N LEU A 194 -22.03 1.67 11.35
CA LEU A 194 -23.39 1.22 11.05
C LEU A 194 -24.34 2.41 10.93
N GLN A 195 -24.27 3.35 11.86
CA GLN A 195 -25.09 4.56 11.84
C GLN A 195 -24.82 5.42 10.60
N ASP A 196 -23.56 5.58 10.20
CA ASP A 196 -23.19 6.33 8.99
C ASP A 196 -23.77 5.68 7.72
N ILE A 197 -23.70 4.35 7.61
CA ILE A 197 -24.31 3.58 6.51
C ILE A 197 -25.84 3.71 6.48
N CYS A 198 -26.49 3.57 7.64
CA CYS A 198 -27.92 3.77 7.77
C CYS A 198 -28.33 5.20 7.43
N THR A 199 -27.50 6.20 7.75
CA THR A 199 -27.78 7.60 7.43
C THR A 199 -27.63 7.86 5.92
N ALA A 200 -26.56 7.35 5.30
CA ALA A 200 -26.27 7.56 3.90
C ALA A 200 -27.34 6.93 2.99
N PHE A 201 -27.68 5.67 3.24
CA PHE A 201 -28.58 4.92 2.37
C PHE A 201 -30.03 4.88 2.87
N GLY A 202 -30.28 5.19 4.15
CA GLY A 202 -31.63 5.28 4.73
C GLY A 202 -32.48 6.42 4.17
N THR A 203 -31.89 7.28 3.35
CA THR A 203 -32.61 8.27 2.54
C THR A 203 -33.42 7.64 1.39
N VAL A 204 -33.09 6.41 1.00
CA VAL A 204 -33.70 5.70 -0.13
C VAL A 204 -34.17 4.29 0.25
N VAL A 205 -33.57 3.68 1.28
CA VAL A 205 -33.92 2.34 1.78
C VAL A 205 -34.52 2.45 3.18
N ASP A 206 -35.79 2.12 3.34
CA ASP A 206 -36.50 2.30 4.62
C ASP A 206 -35.86 1.54 5.79
N ASN A 207 -35.28 0.36 5.53
CA ASN A 207 -34.59 -0.45 6.52
C ASN A 207 -33.35 -1.12 5.92
N ILE A 208 -32.17 -0.67 6.35
CA ILE A 208 -30.93 -1.40 6.08
C ILE A 208 -30.78 -2.47 7.14
N PRO A 209 -30.69 -3.76 6.76
CA PRO A 209 -30.52 -4.83 7.73
C PRO A 209 -29.18 -4.66 8.45
N GLU A 210 -29.09 -5.15 9.68
CA GLU A 210 -27.81 -5.29 10.35
C GLU A 210 -26.90 -6.25 9.57
N PRO A 211 -25.59 -5.96 9.44
CA PRO A 211 -24.66 -6.88 8.81
C PRO A 211 -24.54 -8.17 9.64
N ILE A 212 -24.44 -9.30 8.94
CA ILE A 212 -24.19 -10.61 9.56
C ILE A 212 -22.74 -10.78 10.02
N ASN A 213 -21.84 -9.90 9.59
CA ASN A 213 -20.45 -9.85 10.05
C ASN A 213 -19.82 -8.46 9.78
N VAL A 214 -18.94 -8.03 10.66
CA VAL A 214 -18.17 -6.80 10.54
C VAL A 214 -16.68 -7.14 10.66
N ILE A 215 -15.90 -6.77 9.64
CA ILE A 215 -14.46 -7.06 9.58
C ILE A 215 -13.69 -5.75 9.52
N GLU A 216 -12.92 -5.44 10.55
CA GLU A 216 -12.09 -4.23 10.63
C GLU A 216 -10.60 -4.57 10.40
N LYS A 217 -9.91 -3.78 9.59
CA LYS A 217 -8.44 -3.76 9.48
C LYS A 217 -7.91 -2.33 9.52
N ASP A 218 -7.31 -2.00 10.65
CA ASP A 218 -6.50 -0.79 10.82
C ASP A 218 -5.07 -1.06 10.33
N TRP A 219 -4.68 -0.43 9.22
CA TRP A 219 -3.36 -0.61 8.62
C TRP A 219 -2.25 0.05 9.43
N THR A 220 -2.57 1.01 10.30
CA THR A 220 -1.56 1.68 11.15
C THR A 220 -1.06 0.80 12.28
N LYS A 221 -1.85 -0.20 12.68
CA LYS A 221 -1.49 -1.22 13.68
C LYS A 221 -0.70 -2.39 13.10
N ASP A 222 -0.52 -2.44 11.78
CA ASP A 222 0.27 -3.48 11.14
C ASP A 222 1.77 -3.17 11.30
N PRO A 223 2.58 -4.05 11.92
CA PRO A 223 3.99 -3.77 12.20
C PRO A 223 4.84 -3.62 10.93
N TRP A 224 4.38 -4.20 9.80
CA TRP A 224 5.13 -4.23 8.54
C TRP A 224 4.58 -3.26 7.49
N ALA A 225 3.36 -2.72 7.66
CA ALA A 225 2.81 -1.66 6.80
C ALA A 225 2.84 -0.27 7.47
N GLN A 226 2.59 -0.20 8.79
CA GLN A 226 2.57 1.03 9.61
C GLN A 226 1.71 2.17 9.05
N GLY A 227 0.67 1.84 8.28
CA GLY A 227 -0.31 2.75 7.70
C GLY A 227 -0.64 2.42 6.25
N GLY A 228 -1.36 3.33 5.58
CA GLY A 228 -1.78 3.13 4.19
C GLY A 228 -2.45 4.35 3.56
N PRO A 229 -2.97 4.22 2.32
CA PRO A 229 -2.77 3.07 1.41
C PRO A 229 -1.39 3.07 0.73
N GLY A 230 -0.67 4.18 0.81
CA GLY A 230 0.72 4.35 0.43
C GLY A 230 1.23 5.62 1.10
N PRO A 231 2.54 5.87 1.13
CA PRO A 231 3.03 6.97 1.92
C PRO A 231 2.90 8.29 1.14
N VAL A 232 2.73 9.37 1.89
CA VAL A 232 2.39 10.71 1.41
C VAL A 232 3.54 11.65 1.68
N TRP A 233 3.87 12.49 0.69
CA TRP A 233 5.09 13.30 0.71
C TRP A 233 4.84 14.69 1.27
N ARG A 234 5.77 15.14 2.12
CA ARG A 234 5.83 16.53 2.58
C ARG A 234 6.12 17.50 1.42
N PRO A 235 5.66 18.76 1.53
CA PRO A 235 6.01 19.79 0.56
C PRO A 235 7.52 19.88 0.35
N GLY A 236 7.95 20.06 -0.91
CA GLY A 236 9.37 20.12 -1.30
C GLY A 236 10.02 18.76 -1.59
N PHE A 237 9.41 17.63 -1.20
CA PHE A 237 9.99 16.31 -1.42
C PHE A 237 10.33 16.03 -2.89
N LEU A 238 9.37 16.25 -3.79
CA LEU A 238 9.58 15.95 -5.22
C LEU A 238 10.69 16.79 -5.87
N ALA A 239 10.98 17.97 -5.33
CA ALA A 239 12.06 18.85 -5.79
C ALA A 239 13.40 18.57 -5.09
N SER A 240 13.39 17.79 -4.00
CA SER A 240 14.58 17.45 -3.22
C SER A 240 15.39 16.33 -3.88
N GLU A 241 16.66 16.22 -3.48
CA GLU A 241 17.52 15.09 -3.86
C GLU A 241 16.92 13.74 -3.43
N SER A 242 16.22 13.69 -2.29
CA SER A 242 15.51 12.50 -1.83
C SER A 242 14.41 12.05 -2.80
N GLY A 243 13.70 13.02 -3.42
CA GLY A 243 12.67 12.73 -4.42
C GLY A 243 13.23 12.11 -5.70
N LYS A 244 14.43 12.54 -6.11
CA LYS A 244 15.16 12.00 -7.26
C LYS A 244 15.74 10.61 -6.95
N ALA A 245 16.26 10.43 -5.74
CA ALA A 245 16.92 9.21 -5.28
C ALA A 245 15.98 8.04 -4.92
N ILE A 246 14.67 8.17 -5.11
CA ILE A 246 13.69 7.18 -4.63
C ILE A 246 13.90 5.78 -5.21
N ALA A 247 14.28 5.69 -6.50
CA ALA A 247 14.51 4.44 -7.21
C ALA A 247 16.00 4.16 -7.48
N GLU A 248 16.90 5.11 -7.21
CA GLU A 248 18.33 4.98 -7.50
C GLU A 248 18.93 3.79 -6.74
N PRO A 249 19.76 2.92 -7.35
CA PRO A 249 20.49 1.91 -6.61
C PRO A 249 21.52 2.50 -5.64
N PHE A 250 21.97 1.70 -4.67
CA PHE A 250 23.10 2.01 -3.80
C PHE A 250 24.07 0.82 -3.76
N GLY A 251 25.14 0.91 -4.55
CA GLY A 251 26.07 -0.21 -4.74
C GLY A 251 25.37 -1.43 -5.35
N ASP A 252 25.40 -2.54 -4.62
CA ASP A 252 24.77 -3.82 -4.95
C ASP A 252 23.30 -3.92 -4.49
N ILE A 253 22.75 -2.86 -3.89
CA ILE A 253 21.36 -2.79 -3.41
C ILE A 253 20.48 -2.00 -4.40
N HIS A 254 19.41 -2.63 -4.88
CA HIS A 254 18.39 -2.04 -5.74
C HIS A 254 17.08 -1.84 -4.96
N PHE A 255 16.36 -0.75 -5.22
CA PHE A 255 15.14 -0.43 -4.49
C PHE A 255 13.94 -0.52 -5.41
N VAL A 256 12.93 -1.30 -5.02
CA VAL A 256 11.63 -1.43 -5.71
C VAL A 256 10.50 -1.20 -4.70
N GLY A 257 9.27 -1.29 -5.17
CA GLY A 257 8.09 -0.92 -4.40
C GLY A 257 7.27 0.08 -5.19
N THR A 258 5.96 0.11 -4.94
CA THR A 258 5.02 0.93 -5.72
C THR A 258 5.39 2.41 -5.69
N GLU A 259 6.02 2.88 -4.62
CA GLU A 259 6.54 4.23 -4.43
C GLU A 259 7.66 4.58 -5.40
N THR A 260 8.37 3.60 -5.95
CA THR A 260 9.43 3.81 -6.95
C THR A 260 8.88 3.87 -8.38
N ALA A 261 7.61 3.50 -8.59
CA ALA A 261 7.02 3.45 -9.91
C ALA A 261 6.80 4.85 -10.51
N SER A 262 6.92 4.93 -11.85
CA SER A 262 6.65 6.13 -12.63
C SER A 262 5.18 6.25 -13.05
N VAL A 263 4.42 5.16 -13.04
CA VAL A 263 3.00 5.08 -13.39
C VAL A 263 2.31 4.19 -12.36
N TRP A 264 1.07 4.54 -11.98
CA TRP A 264 0.29 3.83 -10.97
C TRP A 264 1.03 3.67 -9.63
N ARG A 265 1.79 4.70 -9.25
CA ARG A 265 2.46 4.80 -7.95
C ARG A 265 1.42 4.75 -6.82
N GLY A 266 1.64 3.87 -5.84
CA GLY A 266 0.70 3.60 -4.75
C GLY A 266 -0.29 2.46 -5.03
N TYR A 267 -0.30 1.91 -6.24
CA TYR A 267 -1.18 0.80 -6.63
C TYR A 267 -0.38 -0.51 -6.84
N MET A 268 -1.09 -1.63 -6.91
CA MET A 268 -0.50 -2.94 -7.22
C MET A 268 0.18 -2.95 -8.60
N ASP A 269 -0.37 -2.24 -9.59
CA ASP A 269 0.25 -2.11 -10.92
C ASP A 269 1.62 -1.43 -10.84
N GLY A 270 1.75 -0.36 -10.05
CA GLY A 270 3.04 0.26 -9.75
C GLY A 270 4.02 -0.69 -9.06
N ALA A 271 3.54 -1.54 -8.14
CA ALA A 271 4.37 -2.55 -7.49
C ALA A 271 4.94 -3.54 -8.52
N VAL A 272 4.11 -4.11 -9.39
CA VAL A 272 4.54 -5.03 -10.45
C VAL A 272 5.54 -4.36 -11.39
N ARG A 273 5.23 -3.16 -11.89
CA ARG A 273 6.14 -2.40 -12.77
C ARG A 273 7.49 -2.15 -12.11
N SER A 274 7.49 -1.78 -10.83
CA SER A 274 8.73 -1.54 -10.10
C SER A 274 9.56 -2.80 -9.91
N GLY A 275 8.91 -3.95 -9.68
CA GLY A 275 9.58 -5.25 -9.55
C GLY A 275 10.22 -5.69 -10.87
N VAL A 276 9.49 -5.55 -11.98
CA VAL A 276 10.03 -5.83 -13.34
C VAL A 276 11.26 -4.97 -13.62
N ARG A 277 11.18 -3.66 -13.37
CA ARG A 277 12.31 -2.74 -13.51
C ARG A 277 13.50 -3.18 -12.65
N GLY A 278 13.30 -3.40 -11.36
CA GLY A 278 14.39 -3.77 -10.45
C GLY A 278 15.05 -5.10 -10.82
N GLY A 279 14.26 -6.08 -11.29
CA GLY A 279 14.79 -7.33 -11.83
C GLY A 279 15.68 -7.10 -13.06
N GLN A 280 15.25 -6.25 -14.00
CA GLN A 280 16.04 -5.89 -15.18
C GLN A 280 17.35 -5.17 -14.81
N GLU A 281 17.31 -4.26 -13.84
CA GLU A 281 18.50 -3.55 -13.35
C GLU A 281 19.52 -4.52 -12.73
N VAL A 282 19.05 -5.47 -11.92
CA VAL A 282 19.91 -6.50 -11.32
C VAL A 282 20.53 -7.38 -12.40
N VAL A 283 19.73 -7.86 -13.36
CA VAL A 283 20.22 -8.68 -14.47
C VAL A 283 21.29 -7.92 -15.26
N ALA A 284 21.04 -6.67 -15.65
CA ALA A 284 22.01 -5.85 -16.38
C ALA A 284 23.30 -5.62 -15.57
N ALA A 285 23.18 -5.37 -14.26
CA ALA A 285 24.34 -5.18 -13.38
C ALA A 285 25.18 -6.46 -13.24
N LEU A 286 24.53 -7.63 -13.16
CA LEU A 286 25.21 -8.93 -13.12
C LEU A 286 25.92 -9.24 -14.44
N TYR A 287 25.28 -8.95 -15.58
CA TYR A 287 25.91 -9.08 -16.90
C TYR A 287 27.15 -8.19 -17.02
N LYS A 288 27.11 -6.94 -16.54
CA LYS A 288 28.29 -6.08 -16.56
C LYS A 288 29.44 -6.63 -15.70
N ARG A 289 29.10 -7.20 -14.53
CA ARG A 289 30.08 -7.73 -13.56
C ARG A 289 30.73 -9.03 -14.02
N PHE A 290 29.96 -9.94 -14.62
CA PHE A 290 30.41 -11.30 -14.94
C PHE A 290 30.43 -11.64 -16.43
N GLY A 291 29.61 -10.97 -17.24
CA GLY A 291 29.48 -11.22 -18.68
C GLY A 291 30.54 -10.55 -19.55
N SER A 292 31.44 -9.76 -18.98
CA SER A 292 32.61 -9.20 -19.68
C SER A 292 33.77 -10.20 -19.83
N ASN A 293 33.62 -11.41 -19.29
CA ASN A 293 34.64 -12.48 -19.26
C ASN A 293 34.26 -13.72 -20.09
N VAL A 294 33.35 -13.59 -21.06
CA VAL A 294 33.03 -14.64 -22.04
C VAL A 294 33.30 -14.11 -23.44
#